data_AF-A0A367YKY2-F1
#
_entry.id   AF-A0A367YKY2-F1
#
_cell.length_a   1.000
_cell.length_b   1.000
_cell.length_c   1.000
_cell.angle_alpha   90.00
_cell.angle_beta   90.00
_cell.angle_gamma   90.00
#
_symmetry.space_group_name_H-M   'P 1'
#
loop_
_entity.id
_entity.type
_entity.pdbx_description
1 polymer ?
#
loop_
_entity_poly.entity_id
_entity_poly.type
_entity_poly.pdbx_seq_one_letter_code
_entity_poly.pdbx_strand_id
1 'polypeptide(L)'
;MSSEQPSENKLWGGRFTGATDPLMDLYNASLPYDKVMHQDLHRGLNKLGLITDEELSAIHSGLETIREEWKLGKFVEKPGDEDIHTANERRLGEIIGRNISGKVHTGRSRNDQVATDMRIFVREALRTCPEVEGTILNRAEGEIGVLMPGYTHLQRAQPIRWAHWLSSYATYFTEDFKRLQQIITRVNQSPLGSGALAGHPYGIDRELLATGLEFEGIIGNSLTAVSDRDFVVESLFWCTLFMNHISRFSEDLILYSSAEFGFIKLADAYSTGSSLMPQKKNPDSLELLRGKSGRVFGELAGFLMSIKSIPSTYNKDMQEDKEPLFDALTTVEHSILIATGVISTLNINAENMQNALTMDMLATDLADYLVRKGVPFRETHHISGECVRKAEEEGLSGIDKLSFDQFKEIDERFDTDVMDTFDFEVSVERRDAIGGTAKSAVLKQLQSLKDSLN
;
A
#
# COMPACT_ATOMS: atom_id res chain seq x y z
N MET A 1 -28.16 42.67 -15.25
CA MET A 1 -28.14 42.99 -13.81
C MET A 1 -29.32 42.26 -13.17
N SER A 2 -29.16 40.98 -12.86
CA SER A 2 -30.09 40.29 -11.95
C SER A 2 -29.65 40.64 -10.53
N SER A 3 -30.56 41.21 -9.76
CA SER A 3 -30.39 41.56 -8.35
C SER A 3 -30.60 40.33 -7.46
N GLU A 4 -29.81 39.27 -7.68
CA GLU A 4 -29.84 38.11 -6.79
C GLU A 4 -28.93 38.37 -5.59
N GLN A 5 -29.55 38.41 -4.41
CA GLN A 5 -28.85 38.60 -3.14
C GLN A 5 -27.90 37.42 -2.87
N PRO A 6 -26.78 37.64 -2.13
CA PRO A 6 -25.90 36.56 -1.71
C PRO A 6 -26.67 35.53 -0.85
N SER A 7 -26.34 34.25 -1.00
CA SER A 7 -26.91 33.20 -0.13
C SER A 7 -26.48 33.43 1.32
N GLU A 8 -27.43 33.55 2.25
CA GLU A 8 -27.20 33.83 3.68
C GLU A 8 -26.39 32.74 4.44
N ASN A 9 -26.11 31.59 3.82
CA ASN A 9 -25.49 30.43 4.48
C ASN A 9 -23.97 30.27 4.23
N LYS A 10 -23.31 31.16 3.47
CA LYS A 10 -21.86 31.04 3.22
C LYS A 10 -21.06 31.71 4.34
N LEU A 11 -20.07 30.99 4.89
CA LEU A 11 -19.18 31.48 5.97
C LEU A 11 -18.37 32.72 5.61
N TRP A 12 -18.27 33.04 4.33
CA TRP A 12 -17.49 34.15 3.78
C TRP A 12 -18.35 35.22 3.05
N GLY A 13 -19.67 35.20 3.22
CA GLY A 13 -20.61 35.99 2.39
C GLY A 13 -20.69 37.50 2.65
N GLY A 14 -20.27 38.01 3.82
CA GLY A 14 -20.53 39.41 4.23
C GLY A 14 -19.91 40.52 3.37
N ARG A 15 -18.96 40.18 2.48
CA ARG A 15 -18.30 41.12 1.56
C ARG A 15 -18.90 41.12 0.14
N PHE A 16 -19.69 40.11 -0.22
CA PHE A 16 -20.14 39.90 -1.59
C PHE A 16 -21.43 40.65 -1.86
N THR A 17 -21.50 41.33 -3.01
CA THR A 17 -22.66 42.17 -3.41
C THR A 17 -23.57 41.50 -4.44
N GLY A 18 -23.26 40.28 -4.87
CA GLY A 18 -24.05 39.51 -5.83
C GLY A 18 -23.89 38.01 -5.62
N ALA A 19 -24.78 37.22 -6.22
CA ALA A 19 -24.75 35.77 -6.16
C ALA A 19 -23.50 35.18 -6.88
N THR A 20 -23.04 34.03 -6.39
CA THR A 20 -22.01 33.23 -7.07
C THR A 20 -22.63 32.56 -8.30
N ASP A 21 -21.86 32.43 -9.38
CA ASP A 21 -22.31 31.69 -10.56
C ASP A 21 -22.53 30.21 -10.20
N PRO A 22 -23.66 29.58 -10.57
CA PRO A 22 -23.93 28.17 -10.26
C PRO A 22 -22.85 27.20 -10.75
N LEU A 23 -22.17 27.50 -11.86
CA LEU A 23 -21.05 26.68 -12.35
C LEU A 23 -19.84 26.78 -11.42
N MET A 24 -19.57 27.98 -10.87
CA MET A 24 -18.49 28.17 -9.91
C MET A 24 -18.80 27.47 -8.58
N ASP A 25 -20.05 27.50 -8.13
CA ASP A 25 -20.47 26.77 -6.92
C ASP A 25 -20.27 25.26 -7.11
N LEU A 26 -20.66 24.70 -8.26
CA LEU A 26 -20.43 23.28 -8.58
C LEU A 26 -18.93 22.93 -8.63
N TYR A 27 -18.12 23.79 -9.25
CA TYR A 27 -16.68 23.56 -9.41
C TYR A 27 -15.89 23.69 -8.10
N ASN A 28 -16.40 24.48 -7.15
CA ASN A 28 -15.73 24.76 -5.88
C ASN A 28 -16.17 23.82 -4.74
N ALA A 29 -17.38 23.26 -4.80
CA ALA A 29 -17.93 22.42 -3.75
C ALA A 29 -17.10 21.14 -3.52
N SER A 30 -16.81 20.84 -2.26
CA SER A 30 -16.08 19.63 -1.85
C SER A 30 -16.91 18.62 -1.08
N LEU A 31 -18.12 18.99 -0.64
CA LEU A 31 -19.01 18.10 0.10
C LEU A 31 -19.20 16.69 -0.51
N PRO A 32 -19.31 16.54 -1.86
CA PRO A 32 -19.48 15.21 -2.45
C PRO A 32 -18.41 14.19 -2.08
N TYR A 33 -17.17 14.63 -1.82
CA TYR A 33 -16.04 13.77 -1.48
C TYR A 33 -15.49 14.00 -0.08
N ASP A 34 -15.49 15.23 0.46
CA ASP A 34 -14.88 15.53 1.76
C ASP A 34 -15.73 15.11 2.97
N LYS A 35 -17.00 14.75 2.73
CA LYS A 35 -17.91 14.24 3.77
C LYS A 35 -17.43 12.95 4.43
N VAL A 36 -16.47 12.24 3.83
CA VAL A 36 -15.81 11.08 4.46
C VAL A 36 -15.06 11.46 5.74
N MET A 37 -14.65 12.72 5.88
CA MET A 37 -13.96 13.25 7.08
C MET A 37 -14.93 13.68 8.19
N HIS A 38 -16.18 13.22 8.19
CA HIS A 38 -17.20 13.64 9.16
C HIS A 38 -16.93 13.23 10.61
N GLN A 39 -15.94 12.37 10.88
CA GLN A 39 -15.76 11.71 12.17
C GLN A 39 -14.98 12.53 13.22
N ASP A 40 -14.32 13.62 12.82
CA ASP A 40 -13.20 14.18 13.62
C ASP A 40 -13.41 15.58 14.23
N LEU A 41 -14.65 16.10 14.28
CA LEU A 41 -14.95 17.46 14.77
C LEU A 41 -14.70 17.73 16.28
N HIS A 42 -14.30 16.75 17.08
CA HIS A 42 -14.81 16.65 18.45
C HIS A 42 -13.90 17.08 19.61
N ARG A 43 -12.57 17.25 19.46
CA ARG A 43 -11.70 17.26 20.67
C ARG A 43 -10.81 18.48 20.90
N GLY A 44 -11.11 19.61 20.25
CA GLY A 44 -10.27 20.82 20.33
C GLY A 44 -10.88 22.03 21.04
N LEU A 45 -12.02 21.92 21.71
CA LEU A 45 -12.61 23.06 22.43
C LEU A 45 -12.31 22.92 23.92
N ASN A 46 -11.25 23.59 24.37
CA ASN A 46 -10.96 23.75 25.79
C ASN A 46 -11.46 25.10 26.30
N LYS A 47 -11.51 25.21 27.63
CA LYS A 47 -11.91 26.39 28.41
C LYS A 47 -10.93 27.56 28.21
N LEU A 48 -10.87 28.09 27.00
CA LEU A 48 -10.57 29.50 26.81
C LEU A 48 -11.77 30.24 27.38
N GLY A 49 -11.56 31.30 28.14
CA GLY A 49 -12.63 32.12 28.76
C GLY A 49 -13.56 32.83 27.77
N LEU A 50 -13.72 32.29 26.56
CA LEU A 50 -14.54 32.72 25.43
C LEU A 50 -15.87 31.96 25.34
N ILE A 51 -15.96 30.78 25.96
CA ILE A 51 -17.18 29.95 26.04
C ILE A 51 -17.43 29.53 27.49
N THR A 52 -18.70 29.52 27.91
CA THR A 52 -19.07 29.00 29.25
C THR A 52 -19.07 27.47 29.28
N ASP A 53 -19.10 26.88 30.46
CA ASP A 53 -19.14 25.41 30.60
C ASP A 53 -20.43 24.83 30.01
N GLU A 54 -21.55 25.56 30.11
CA GLU A 54 -22.83 25.19 29.51
C GLU A 54 -22.78 25.24 27.98
N GLU A 55 -22.16 26.27 27.41
CA GLU A 55 -21.98 26.42 25.96
C GLU A 55 -21.08 25.31 25.41
N LEU A 56 -19.98 25.00 26.11
CA LEU A 56 -19.08 23.91 25.75
C LEU A 56 -19.81 22.55 25.78
N SER A 57 -20.59 22.28 26.82
CA SER A 57 -21.40 21.06 26.94
C SER A 57 -22.43 20.94 25.81
N ALA A 58 -23.09 22.05 25.45
CA ALA A 58 -24.03 22.08 24.35
C ALA A 58 -23.33 21.76 23.02
N ILE A 59 -22.16 22.36 22.76
CA ILE A 59 -21.37 22.09 21.56
C ILE A 59 -20.99 20.62 21.46
N HIS A 60 -20.44 20.02 22.53
CA HIS A 60 -20.06 18.60 22.53
C HIS A 60 -21.26 17.69 22.25
N SER A 61 -22.40 17.94 22.90
CA SER A 61 -23.63 17.15 22.67
C SER A 61 -24.18 17.33 21.26
N GLY A 62 -24.15 18.55 20.72
CA GLY A 62 -24.62 18.83 19.37
C GLY A 62 -23.74 18.18 18.30
N LEU A 63 -22.43 18.27 18.45
CA LEU A 63 -21.48 17.59 17.56
C LEU A 63 -21.70 16.07 17.62
N GLU A 64 -21.84 15.48 18.81
CA GLU A 64 -22.05 14.03 18.95
C GLU A 64 -23.33 13.56 18.25
N THR A 65 -24.39 14.37 18.30
CA THR A 65 -25.62 14.12 17.54
C THR A 65 -25.36 14.10 16.04
N ILE A 66 -24.58 15.06 15.52
CA ILE A 66 -24.19 15.13 14.10
C ILE A 66 -23.38 13.91 13.68
N ARG A 67 -22.44 13.47 14.53
CA ARG A 67 -21.62 12.27 14.30
C ARG A 67 -22.49 11.03 14.10
N GLU A 68 -23.47 10.83 14.97
CA GLU A 68 -24.42 9.72 14.85
C GLU A 68 -25.37 9.87 13.66
N GLU A 69 -25.76 11.10 13.29
CA GLU A 69 -26.54 11.35 12.07
C GLU A 69 -25.78 10.94 10.80
N TRP A 70 -24.50 11.28 10.68
CA TRP A 70 -23.65 10.83 9.57
C TRP A 70 -23.50 9.31 9.56
N LYS A 71 -23.14 8.72 10.70
CA LYS A 71 -22.93 7.27 10.85
C LYS A 71 -24.17 6.45 10.49
N LEU A 72 -25.37 6.95 10.83
CA LEU A 72 -26.64 6.28 10.55
C LEU A 72 -27.24 6.65 9.18
N GLY A 73 -26.56 7.46 8.36
CA GLY A 73 -27.08 7.94 7.08
C GLY A 73 -28.32 8.83 7.21
N LYS A 74 -28.50 9.49 8.36
CA LYS A 74 -29.64 10.37 8.68
C LYS A 74 -29.33 11.85 8.46
N PHE A 75 -28.05 12.21 8.31
CA PHE A 75 -27.67 13.59 7.99
C PHE A 75 -28.25 14.00 6.64
N VAL A 76 -28.89 15.17 6.58
CA VAL A 76 -29.49 15.70 5.35
C VAL A 76 -28.64 16.85 4.84
N GLU A 77 -27.91 16.60 3.74
CA GLU A 77 -27.19 17.61 2.97
C GLU A 77 -28.19 18.66 2.44
N LYS A 78 -27.81 19.95 2.52
CA LYS A 78 -28.67 21.07 2.10
C LYS A 78 -28.03 21.88 0.98
N PRO A 79 -28.83 22.50 0.09
CA PRO A 79 -28.30 23.51 -0.82
C PRO A 79 -27.56 24.61 -0.05
N GLY A 80 -26.31 24.87 -0.44
CA GLY A 80 -25.42 25.81 0.24
C GLY A 80 -24.42 25.18 1.22
N ASP A 81 -24.52 23.87 1.49
CA ASP A 81 -23.45 23.13 2.16
C ASP A 81 -22.28 22.95 1.15
N GLU A 82 -21.30 23.86 1.19
CA GLU A 82 -20.15 23.87 0.27
C GLU A 82 -19.22 22.67 0.50
N ASP A 83 -18.98 22.35 1.77
CA ASP A 83 -18.02 21.38 2.27
C ASP A 83 -18.53 20.75 3.58
N ILE A 84 -17.85 19.70 4.04
CA ILE A 84 -18.22 18.97 5.27
C ILE A 84 -18.35 19.89 6.48
N HIS A 85 -17.49 20.90 6.62
CA HIS A 85 -17.56 21.74 7.80
C HIS A 85 -18.68 22.79 7.74
N THR A 86 -19.05 23.32 6.57
CA THR A 86 -20.24 24.18 6.43
C THR A 86 -21.50 23.38 6.76
N ALA A 87 -21.58 22.12 6.27
CA ALA A 87 -22.67 21.22 6.58
C ALA A 87 -22.81 20.98 8.09
N ASN A 88 -21.69 20.65 8.76
CA ASN A 88 -21.67 20.38 10.20
C ASN A 88 -21.94 21.62 11.03
N GLU A 89 -21.43 22.79 10.66
CA GLU A 89 -21.68 24.04 11.36
C GLU A 89 -23.15 24.46 11.24
N ARG A 90 -23.74 24.38 10.03
CA ARG A 90 -25.16 24.61 9.82
C ARG A 90 -25.97 23.69 10.73
N ARG A 91 -25.69 22.39 10.70
CA ARG A 91 -26.43 21.40 11.49
C ARG A 91 -26.26 21.64 12.98
N LEU A 92 -25.07 22.05 13.43
CA LEU A 92 -24.83 22.40 14.82
C LEU A 92 -25.69 23.59 15.24
N GLY A 93 -25.76 24.64 14.41
CA GLY A 93 -26.61 25.81 14.66
C GLY A 93 -28.11 25.49 14.72
N GLU A 94 -28.57 24.47 13.99
CA GLU A 94 -29.95 23.96 14.08
C GLU A 94 -30.22 23.22 15.40
N ILE A 95 -29.22 22.56 15.98
CA ILE A 95 -29.36 21.76 17.21
C ILE A 95 -29.22 22.64 18.47
N ILE A 96 -28.21 23.51 18.52
CA ILE A 96 -27.85 24.26 19.74
C ILE A 96 -28.07 25.78 19.63
N GLY A 97 -28.56 26.25 18.48
CA GLY A 97 -28.77 27.66 18.21
C GLY A 97 -27.51 28.37 17.69
N ARG A 98 -27.71 29.26 16.71
CA ARG A 98 -26.64 29.99 16.00
C ARG A 98 -25.72 30.82 16.92
N ASN A 99 -26.26 31.32 18.04
CA ASN A 99 -25.48 32.11 19.00
C ASN A 99 -24.38 31.29 19.70
N ILE A 100 -24.63 30.00 19.94
CA ILE A 100 -23.66 29.10 20.57
C ILE A 100 -22.78 28.46 19.50
N SER A 101 -23.37 27.95 18.41
CA SER A 101 -22.61 27.30 17.34
C SER A 101 -21.60 28.24 16.68
N GLY A 102 -21.95 29.52 16.49
CA GLY A 102 -21.05 30.52 15.91
C GLY A 102 -19.79 30.79 16.75
N LYS A 103 -19.80 30.43 18.05
CA LYS A 103 -18.61 30.56 18.91
C LYS A 103 -17.56 29.48 18.62
N VAL A 104 -17.91 28.37 17.98
CA VAL A 104 -16.98 27.27 17.62
C VAL A 104 -15.86 27.75 16.70
N HIS A 105 -16.14 28.74 15.85
CA HIS A 105 -15.17 29.31 14.91
C HIS A 105 -14.28 30.41 15.52
N THR A 106 -14.47 30.76 16.79
CA THR A 106 -13.69 31.84 17.42
C THR A 106 -12.20 31.50 17.41
N GLY A 107 -11.44 32.25 16.60
CA GLY A 107 -9.99 32.09 16.46
C GLY A 107 -9.54 30.92 15.57
N ARG A 108 -10.47 30.14 15.00
CA ARG A 108 -10.17 29.07 14.03
C ARG A 108 -10.30 29.58 12.60
N SER A 109 -9.55 28.99 11.69
CA SER A 109 -9.70 29.19 10.25
C SER A 109 -10.10 27.89 9.57
N ARG A 110 -10.67 27.96 8.37
CA ARG A 110 -10.84 26.77 7.55
C ARG A 110 -9.48 26.16 7.18
N ASN A 111 -8.41 26.95 7.08
CA ASN A 111 -7.10 26.49 6.65
C ASN A 111 -6.45 25.52 7.66
N ASP A 112 -6.42 25.87 8.95
CA ASP A 112 -5.89 24.97 9.98
C ASP A 112 -6.87 23.86 10.34
N GLN A 113 -8.18 24.11 10.23
CA GLN A 113 -9.21 23.07 10.40
C GLN A 113 -9.07 21.95 9.36
N VAL A 114 -9.08 22.27 8.06
CA VAL A 114 -8.99 21.24 7.01
C VAL A 114 -7.66 20.48 7.05
N ALA A 115 -6.56 21.15 7.39
CA ALA A 115 -5.27 20.49 7.59
C ALA A 115 -5.29 19.53 8.79
N THR A 116 -6.05 19.87 9.85
CA THR A 116 -6.23 18.99 11.02
C THR A 116 -7.05 17.77 10.63
N ASP A 117 -8.21 17.97 10.01
CA ASP A 117 -9.12 16.88 9.64
C ASP A 117 -8.44 15.90 8.66
N MET A 118 -7.73 16.41 7.66
CA MET A 118 -6.96 15.58 6.72
C MET A 118 -5.90 14.74 7.42
N ARG A 119 -5.16 15.31 8.38
CA ARG A 119 -4.12 14.56 9.11
C ARG A 119 -4.71 13.49 10.01
N ILE A 120 -5.85 13.76 10.66
CA ILE A 120 -6.54 12.73 11.45
C ILE A 120 -7.05 11.62 10.54
N PHE A 121 -7.77 11.97 9.47
CA PHE A 121 -8.30 11.01 8.51
C PHE A 121 -7.18 10.10 7.95
N VAL A 122 -6.08 10.70 7.47
CA VAL A 122 -4.94 9.94 6.94
C VAL A 122 -4.31 9.08 8.03
N ARG A 123 -4.08 9.63 9.23
CA ARG A 123 -3.51 8.85 10.35
C ARG A 123 -4.33 7.60 10.64
N GLU A 124 -5.65 7.73 10.73
CA GLU A 124 -6.52 6.58 11.00
C GLU A 124 -6.53 5.60 9.83
N ALA A 125 -6.66 6.08 8.59
CA ALA A 125 -6.61 5.23 7.40
C ALA A 125 -5.30 4.44 7.28
N LEU A 126 -4.17 5.07 7.59
CA LEU A 126 -2.86 4.41 7.61
C LEU A 126 -2.72 3.42 8.79
N ARG A 127 -3.26 3.74 9.97
CA ARG A 127 -3.23 2.86 11.15
C ARG A 127 -4.09 1.60 10.98
N THR A 128 -5.23 1.72 10.29
CA THR A 128 -6.15 0.61 10.06
C THR A 128 -5.92 -0.09 8.73
N CYS A 129 -4.82 0.21 8.04
CA CYS A 129 -4.49 -0.43 6.78
C CYS A 129 -4.31 -1.94 7.00
N PRO A 130 -4.98 -2.81 6.23
CA PRO A 130 -4.84 -4.26 6.37
C PRO A 130 -3.44 -4.74 5.97
N GLU A 131 -3.09 -5.95 6.41
CA GLU A 131 -1.82 -6.61 6.11
C GLU A 131 -2.05 -7.93 5.38
N VAL A 132 -1.16 -8.28 4.44
CA VAL A 132 -1.20 -9.54 3.66
C VAL A 132 -0.15 -10.55 4.12
N GLU A 133 0.90 -10.05 4.78
CA GLU A 133 2.12 -10.74 5.19
C GLU A 133 1.82 -11.97 6.03
N GLY A 134 0.95 -11.83 7.04
CA GLY A 134 0.57 -12.95 7.91
C GLY A 134 0.03 -14.16 7.13
N THR A 135 -0.77 -13.90 6.09
CA THR A 135 -1.30 -14.97 5.22
C THR A 135 -0.20 -15.62 4.39
N ILE A 136 0.70 -14.81 3.81
CA ILE A 136 1.83 -15.31 3.00
C ILE A 136 2.78 -16.15 3.87
N LEU A 137 3.12 -15.67 5.07
CA LEU A 137 4.01 -16.36 6.00
C LEU A 137 3.46 -17.72 6.42
N ASN A 138 2.17 -17.78 6.77
CA ASN A 138 1.51 -19.04 7.14
C ASN A 138 1.53 -20.07 6.00
N ARG A 139 1.31 -19.61 4.75
CA ARG A 139 1.40 -20.49 3.58
C ARG A 139 2.81 -20.97 3.31
N ALA A 140 3.78 -20.07 3.38
CA ALA A 140 5.19 -20.40 3.15
C ALA A 140 5.68 -21.49 4.11
N GLU A 141 5.28 -21.44 5.38
CA GLU A 141 5.62 -22.50 6.35
C GLU A 141 4.94 -23.83 6.05
N GLY A 142 3.64 -23.80 5.74
CA GLY A 142 2.87 -25.01 5.41
C GLY A 142 3.33 -25.70 4.12
N GLU A 143 3.94 -24.96 3.20
CA GLU A 143 4.29 -25.40 1.85
C GLU A 143 5.82 -25.47 1.64
N ILE A 144 6.61 -25.51 2.72
CA ILE A 144 8.08 -25.45 2.71
C ILE A 144 8.76 -26.56 1.88
N GLY A 145 8.11 -27.71 1.70
CA GLY A 145 8.64 -28.85 0.96
C GLY A 145 8.55 -28.75 -0.55
N VAL A 146 7.84 -27.75 -1.09
CA VAL A 146 7.55 -27.67 -2.54
C VAL A 146 8.70 -26.98 -3.27
N LEU A 147 9.24 -27.64 -4.28
CA LEU A 147 10.24 -27.08 -5.20
C LEU A 147 9.59 -26.57 -6.47
N MET A 148 10.20 -25.55 -7.06
CA MET A 148 9.82 -24.99 -8.35
C MET A 148 11.05 -24.41 -9.05
N PRO A 149 11.01 -24.17 -10.37
CA PRO A 149 12.06 -23.41 -11.02
C PRO A 149 12.06 -21.95 -10.55
N GLY A 150 13.24 -21.44 -10.20
CA GLY A 150 13.50 -20.00 -10.06
C GLY A 150 13.79 -19.39 -11.43
N TYR A 151 13.43 -18.12 -11.59
CA TYR A 151 13.50 -17.45 -12.89
C TYR A 151 14.34 -16.17 -12.86
N THR A 152 15.11 -15.97 -13.92
CA THR A 152 15.74 -14.70 -14.27
C THR A 152 15.50 -14.45 -15.76
N HIS A 153 15.04 -13.27 -16.15
CA HIS A 153 14.60 -12.98 -17.53
C HIS A 153 13.49 -13.93 -18.04
N LEU A 154 12.66 -14.44 -17.12
CA LEU A 154 11.66 -15.49 -17.36
C LEU A 154 12.24 -16.80 -17.95
N GLN A 155 13.56 -16.97 -17.89
CA GLN A 155 14.24 -18.24 -18.17
C GLN A 155 14.46 -19.00 -16.87
N ARG A 156 14.35 -20.34 -16.94
CA ARG A 156 14.63 -21.21 -15.80
C ARG A 156 16.10 -21.07 -15.43
N ALA A 157 16.37 -20.74 -14.18
CA ALA A 157 17.71 -20.55 -13.64
C ALA A 157 18.08 -21.74 -12.75
N GLN A 158 17.68 -21.69 -11.47
CA GLN A 158 18.01 -22.70 -10.47
C GLN A 158 16.75 -23.14 -9.74
N PRO A 159 16.68 -24.38 -9.21
CA PRO A 159 15.57 -24.78 -8.35
C PRO A 159 15.52 -23.88 -7.10
N ILE A 160 14.31 -23.54 -6.68
CA ILE A 160 14.04 -22.84 -5.43
C ILE A 160 12.87 -23.52 -4.71
N ARG A 161 12.68 -23.19 -3.44
CA ARG A 161 11.45 -23.53 -2.71
C ARG A 161 10.35 -22.53 -3.09
N TRP A 162 9.13 -23.00 -3.30
CA TRP A 162 7.95 -22.13 -3.45
C TRP A 162 7.79 -21.19 -2.24
N ALA A 163 8.05 -21.71 -1.04
CA ALA A 163 8.09 -20.92 0.18
C ALA A 163 9.13 -19.79 0.14
N HIS A 164 10.25 -19.97 -0.58
CA HIS A 164 11.24 -18.91 -0.77
C HIS A 164 10.68 -17.79 -1.66
N TRP A 165 9.97 -18.13 -2.74
CA TRP A 165 9.24 -17.15 -3.56
C TRP A 165 8.18 -16.38 -2.74
N LEU A 166 7.36 -17.08 -1.96
CA LEU A 166 6.40 -16.43 -1.05
C LEU A 166 7.08 -15.49 -0.05
N SER A 167 8.17 -15.95 0.57
CA SER A 167 8.93 -15.16 1.55
C SER A 167 9.52 -13.89 0.95
N SER A 168 9.81 -13.87 -0.36
CA SER A 168 10.29 -12.67 -1.05
C SER A 168 9.24 -11.56 -1.05
N TYR A 169 7.97 -11.89 -1.28
CA TYR A 169 6.86 -10.93 -1.24
C TYR A 169 6.49 -10.53 0.19
N ALA A 170 6.51 -11.47 1.14
CA ALA A 170 6.38 -11.12 2.56
C ALA A 170 7.48 -10.11 2.99
N THR A 171 8.69 -10.24 2.46
CA THR A 171 9.79 -9.29 2.71
C THR A 171 9.50 -7.91 2.11
N TYR A 172 9.04 -7.83 0.85
CA TYR A 172 8.65 -6.54 0.23
C TYR A 172 7.59 -5.81 1.05
N PHE A 173 6.50 -6.51 1.39
CA PHE A 173 5.38 -5.91 2.12
C PHE A 173 5.76 -5.53 3.54
N THR A 174 6.56 -6.34 4.25
CA THR A 174 7.08 -5.98 5.58
C THR A 174 7.89 -4.68 5.54
N GLU A 175 8.70 -4.47 4.51
CA GLU A 175 9.44 -3.21 4.34
C GLU A 175 8.52 -2.02 3.99
N ASP A 176 7.45 -2.25 3.24
CA ASP A 176 6.43 -1.22 2.98
C ASP A 176 5.67 -0.85 4.25
N PHE A 177 5.39 -1.82 5.13
CA PHE A 177 4.77 -1.55 6.42
C PHE A 177 5.70 -0.76 7.35
N LYS A 178 7.01 -1.06 7.35
CA LYS A 178 7.99 -0.23 8.07
C LYS A 178 8.01 1.22 7.57
N ARG A 179 7.90 1.44 6.25
CA ARG A 179 7.76 2.79 5.66
C ARG A 179 6.46 3.45 6.11
N LEU A 180 5.35 2.71 6.12
CA LEU A 180 4.05 3.18 6.59
C LEU A 180 4.12 3.69 8.03
N GLN A 181 4.72 2.92 8.94
CA GLN A 181 4.90 3.30 10.35
C GLN A 181 5.69 4.61 10.50
N GLN A 182 6.73 4.80 9.69
CA GLN A 182 7.51 6.05 9.69
C GLN A 182 6.69 7.25 9.18
N ILE A 183 5.81 7.04 8.20
CA ILE A 183 4.92 8.08 7.68
C ILE A 183 3.88 8.46 8.73
N ILE A 184 3.29 7.49 9.44
CA ILE A 184 2.31 7.73 10.51
C ILE A 184 2.87 8.72 11.54
N THR A 185 4.12 8.56 11.99
CA THR A 185 4.77 9.50 12.93
C THR A 185 4.81 10.95 12.39
N ARG A 186 5.05 11.14 11.09
CA ARG A 186 5.10 12.48 10.45
C ARG A 186 3.71 13.04 10.14
N VAL A 187 2.74 12.18 9.84
CA VAL A 187 1.32 12.55 9.71
C VAL A 187 0.78 13.03 11.07
N ASN A 188 1.23 12.43 12.18
CA ASN A 188 0.71 12.67 13.53
C ASN A 188 1.24 13.95 14.22
N GLN A 189 1.27 15.06 13.48
CA GLN A 189 1.64 16.39 13.97
C GLN A 189 0.48 17.39 13.78
N SER A 190 0.08 18.09 14.84
CA SER A 190 -1.11 18.95 14.83
C SER A 190 -0.86 20.31 14.16
N PRO A 191 -1.67 20.69 13.15
CA PRO A 191 -1.68 22.05 12.61
C PRO A 191 -2.65 22.98 13.36
N LEU A 192 -3.56 22.44 14.18
CA LEU A 192 -4.63 23.18 14.84
C LEU A 192 -4.09 24.33 15.69
N GLY A 193 -4.74 25.49 15.60
CA GLY A 193 -4.32 26.71 16.29
C GLY A 193 -3.35 27.58 15.49
N SER A 194 -3.17 27.27 14.21
CA SER A 194 -2.40 28.09 13.27
C SER A 194 -3.24 29.20 12.62
N GLY A 195 -4.56 29.17 12.82
CA GLY A 195 -5.49 30.13 12.24
C GLY A 195 -5.40 30.11 10.72
N ALA A 196 -5.57 31.26 10.08
CA ALA A 196 -5.50 31.34 8.62
C ALA A 196 -4.08 31.19 8.08
N LEU A 197 -3.08 31.70 8.82
CA LEU A 197 -1.65 31.65 8.48
C LEU A 197 -0.73 32.16 9.61
N ALA A 198 -1.21 33.06 10.48
CA ALA A 198 -0.39 33.82 11.43
C ALA A 198 -0.42 33.32 12.88
N GLY A 199 -1.07 32.17 13.14
CA GLY A 199 -1.32 31.68 14.48
C GLY A 199 -2.61 32.23 15.08
N HIS A 200 -2.98 31.66 16.23
CA HIS A 200 -4.20 32.02 16.94
C HIS A 200 -4.00 33.24 17.87
N PRO A 201 -4.88 34.26 17.82
CA PRO A 201 -4.65 35.54 18.51
C PRO A 201 -4.97 35.52 20.02
N TYR A 202 -5.65 34.47 20.52
CA TYR A 202 -6.14 34.42 21.91
C TYR A 202 -5.32 33.55 22.87
N GLY A 203 -4.04 33.28 22.56
CA GLY A 203 -3.12 32.59 23.49
C GLY A 203 -3.53 31.17 23.85
N ILE A 204 -3.90 30.37 22.85
CA ILE A 204 -4.32 28.97 23.06
C ILE A 204 -3.14 28.07 23.33
N ASP A 205 -3.38 27.04 24.15
CA ASP A 205 -2.45 25.95 24.38
C ASP A 205 -2.58 24.93 23.23
N ARG A 206 -1.64 24.98 22.27
CA ARG A 206 -1.68 24.10 21.08
C ARG A 206 -1.29 22.67 21.42
N GLU A 207 -0.42 22.48 22.42
CA GLU A 207 0.00 21.19 22.91
C GLU A 207 -1.16 20.44 23.58
N LEU A 208 -1.99 21.15 24.35
CA LEU A 208 -3.21 20.60 24.93
C LEU A 208 -4.22 20.19 23.84
N LEU A 209 -4.37 21.00 22.79
CA LEU A 209 -5.23 20.67 21.64
C LEU A 209 -4.72 19.45 20.87
N ALA A 210 -3.41 19.40 20.61
CA ALA A 210 -2.76 18.28 19.95
C ALA A 210 -2.98 16.98 20.74
N THR A 211 -2.76 17.02 22.06
CA THR A 211 -2.98 15.89 22.97
C THR A 211 -4.44 15.43 22.96
N GLY A 212 -5.40 16.36 23.00
CA GLY A 212 -6.83 16.04 22.96
C GLY A 212 -7.27 15.33 21.67
N LEU A 213 -6.56 15.58 20.57
CA LEU A 213 -6.77 14.98 19.25
C LEU A 213 -5.80 13.81 18.95
N GLU A 214 -5.07 13.34 19.96
CA GLU A 214 -4.15 12.20 19.87
C GLU A 214 -2.95 12.42 18.92
N PHE A 215 -2.59 13.68 18.69
CA PHE A 215 -1.34 14.03 18.01
C PHE A 215 -0.13 13.89 18.94
N GLU A 216 1.02 13.53 18.38
CA GLU A 216 2.29 13.39 19.11
C GLU A 216 3.02 14.72 19.31
N GLY A 217 2.62 15.75 18.56
CA GLY A 217 3.23 17.07 18.63
C GLY A 217 2.49 18.11 17.81
N ILE A 218 3.11 19.27 17.66
CA ILE A 218 2.58 20.41 16.90
C ILE A 218 3.52 20.78 15.75
N ILE A 219 2.94 21.27 14.65
CA ILE A 219 3.73 21.94 13.61
C ILE A 219 4.11 23.33 14.14
N GLY A 220 5.42 23.56 14.28
CA GLY A 220 5.96 24.73 14.99
C GLY A 220 5.81 26.08 14.27
N ASN A 221 5.48 26.08 12.97
CA ASN A 221 5.29 27.29 12.18
C ASN A 221 3.88 27.33 11.58
N SER A 222 3.13 28.40 11.82
CA SER A 222 1.74 28.53 11.37
C SER A 222 1.60 28.66 9.86
N LEU A 223 2.59 29.24 9.16
CA LEU A 223 2.59 29.28 7.69
C LEU A 223 2.70 27.86 7.15
N THR A 224 3.68 27.10 7.65
CA THR A 224 3.87 25.70 7.29
C THR A 224 2.64 24.86 7.63
N ALA A 225 2.09 25.01 8.84
CA ALA A 225 0.98 24.19 9.32
C ALA A 225 -0.27 24.25 8.43
N VAL A 226 -0.54 25.40 7.80
CA VAL A 226 -1.71 25.56 6.92
C VAL A 226 -1.39 25.28 5.44
N SER A 227 -0.11 25.34 5.04
CA SER A 227 0.32 25.10 3.65
C SER A 227 0.87 23.70 3.38
N ASP A 228 1.22 22.96 4.43
CA ASP A 228 1.90 21.67 4.31
C ASP A 228 0.97 20.57 3.76
N ARG A 229 1.44 19.91 2.71
CA ARG A 229 0.84 18.72 2.08
C ARG A 229 1.86 17.62 1.83
N ASP A 230 3.02 17.69 2.45
CA ASP A 230 4.07 16.67 2.31
C ASP A 230 3.57 15.32 2.82
N PHE A 231 2.75 15.32 3.88
CA PHE A 231 2.13 14.10 4.40
C PHE A 231 1.21 13.40 3.37
N VAL A 232 0.55 14.16 2.48
CA VAL A 232 -0.28 13.62 1.40
C VAL A 232 0.61 13.01 0.32
N VAL A 233 1.69 13.71 -0.06
CA VAL A 233 2.68 13.22 -1.04
C VAL A 233 3.35 11.94 -0.53
N GLU A 234 3.80 11.90 0.72
CA GLU A 234 4.43 10.71 1.31
C GLU A 234 3.45 9.53 1.35
N SER A 235 2.17 9.78 1.69
CA SER A 235 1.13 8.75 1.69
C SER A 235 0.87 8.20 0.28
N LEU A 236 0.72 9.08 -0.72
CA LEU A 236 0.55 8.69 -2.13
C LEU A 236 1.78 7.94 -2.68
N PHE A 237 2.99 8.35 -2.28
CA PHE A 237 4.21 7.66 -2.64
C PHE A 237 4.27 6.26 -2.06
N TRP A 238 3.92 6.11 -0.78
CA TRP A 238 3.81 4.80 -0.16
C TRP A 238 2.78 3.92 -0.86
N CYS A 239 1.56 4.43 -1.13
CA CYS A 239 0.53 3.72 -1.89
C CYS A 239 1.07 3.24 -3.25
N THR A 240 1.78 4.11 -3.96
CA THR A 240 2.39 3.82 -5.27
C THR A 240 3.42 2.70 -5.17
N LEU A 241 4.34 2.79 -4.21
CA LEU A 241 5.40 1.80 -4.06
C LEU A 241 4.84 0.43 -3.65
N PHE A 242 3.90 0.41 -2.71
CA PHE A 242 3.19 -0.81 -2.32
C PHE A 242 2.48 -1.45 -3.52
N MET A 243 1.75 -0.66 -4.31
CA MET A 243 1.05 -1.16 -5.49
C MET A 243 2.00 -1.66 -6.60
N ASN A 244 3.24 -1.16 -6.67
CA ASN A 244 4.26 -1.73 -7.56
C ASN A 244 4.72 -3.13 -7.11
N HIS A 245 4.83 -3.38 -5.80
CA HIS A 245 5.12 -4.72 -5.31
C HIS A 245 3.92 -5.66 -5.52
N ILE A 246 2.70 -5.18 -5.32
CA ILE A 246 1.46 -5.92 -5.65
C ILE A 246 1.36 -6.23 -7.14
N SER A 247 1.75 -5.30 -8.03
CA SER A 247 1.68 -5.54 -9.47
C SER A 247 2.67 -6.62 -9.90
N ARG A 248 3.88 -6.66 -9.32
CA ARG A 248 4.86 -7.72 -9.53
C ARG A 248 4.38 -9.07 -8.99
N PHE A 249 3.84 -9.09 -7.77
CA PHE A 249 3.19 -10.27 -7.19
C PHE A 249 2.08 -10.82 -8.10
N SER A 250 1.28 -9.92 -8.66
CA SER A 250 0.21 -10.25 -9.58
C SER A 250 0.73 -10.82 -10.89
N GLU A 251 1.80 -10.26 -11.46
CA GLU A 251 2.44 -10.75 -12.69
C GLU A 251 2.86 -12.22 -12.58
N ASP A 252 3.59 -12.55 -11.51
CA ASP A 252 4.07 -13.91 -11.27
C ASP A 252 2.90 -14.88 -11.17
N LEU A 253 1.86 -14.54 -10.39
CA LEU A 253 0.69 -15.39 -10.24
C LEU A 253 -0.15 -15.50 -11.54
N ILE A 254 -0.23 -14.45 -12.34
CA ILE A 254 -0.86 -14.50 -13.68
C ILE A 254 -0.13 -15.52 -14.55
N LEU A 255 1.20 -15.42 -14.63
CA LEU A 255 2.03 -16.36 -15.40
C LEU A 255 1.88 -17.79 -14.86
N TYR A 256 1.98 -17.97 -13.55
CA TYR A 256 1.88 -19.29 -12.90
C TYR A 256 0.49 -19.93 -13.03
N SER A 257 -0.55 -19.14 -13.30
CA SER A 257 -1.91 -19.62 -13.56
C SER A 257 -2.19 -19.99 -15.02
N SER A 258 -1.27 -19.67 -15.95
CA SER A 258 -1.43 -19.99 -17.37
C SER A 258 -1.40 -21.50 -17.61
N ALA A 259 -1.89 -21.96 -18.76
CA ALA A 259 -1.85 -23.38 -19.12
C ALA A 259 -0.40 -23.88 -19.34
N GLU A 260 0.49 -22.99 -19.80
CA GLU A 260 1.89 -23.28 -20.10
C GLU A 260 2.73 -23.49 -18.83
N PHE A 261 2.45 -22.74 -17.76
CA PHE A 261 3.09 -22.95 -16.45
C PHE A 261 2.31 -23.97 -15.62
N GLY A 262 1.02 -23.73 -15.41
CA GLY A 262 0.13 -24.61 -14.66
C GLY A 262 0.56 -24.84 -13.21
N PHE A 263 1.31 -23.90 -12.62
CA PHE A 263 1.84 -24.02 -11.26
C PHE A 263 0.77 -23.75 -10.21
N ILE A 264 -0.19 -22.89 -10.50
CA ILE A 264 -1.28 -22.57 -9.57
C ILE A 264 -2.64 -22.62 -10.24
N LYS A 265 -3.68 -22.73 -9.42
CA LYS A 265 -5.08 -22.60 -9.81
C LYS A 265 -5.79 -21.67 -8.85
N LEU A 266 -6.30 -20.57 -9.38
CA LEU A 266 -7.10 -19.61 -8.62
C LEU A 266 -8.45 -20.19 -8.21
N ALA A 267 -8.93 -19.78 -7.03
CA ALA A 267 -10.26 -20.08 -6.55
C ALA A 267 -11.33 -19.34 -7.38
N ASP A 268 -12.52 -19.94 -7.52
CA ASP A 268 -13.61 -19.36 -8.32
C ASP A 268 -14.00 -17.96 -7.84
N ALA A 269 -13.95 -17.70 -6.53
CA ALA A 269 -14.27 -16.40 -5.94
C ALA A 269 -13.37 -15.24 -6.44
N TYR A 270 -12.18 -15.54 -6.94
CA TYR A 270 -11.19 -14.56 -7.39
C TYR A 270 -10.78 -14.74 -8.86
N SER A 271 -11.56 -15.50 -9.63
CA SER A 271 -11.34 -15.72 -11.06
C SER A 271 -12.66 -15.64 -11.82
N THR A 272 -12.62 -15.29 -13.10
CA THR A 272 -13.80 -15.43 -13.96
C THR A 272 -13.63 -16.62 -14.91
N GLY A 273 -14.75 -17.19 -15.37
CA GLY A 273 -14.76 -18.32 -16.28
C GLY A 273 -15.28 -17.97 -17.66
N SER A 274 -15.05 -18.85 -18.63
CA SER A 274 -15.75 -18.80 -19.92
C SER A 274 -16.99 -19.68 -19.87
N SER A 275 -18.12 -19.16 -20.38
CA SER A 275 -19.35 -19.95 -20.54
C SER A 275 -19.22 -21.10 -21.56
N LEU A 276 -18.22 -21.05 -22.45
CA LEU A 276 -17.96 -22.07 -23.48
C LEU A 276 -16.80 -23.02 -23.12
N MET A 277 -15.85 -22.58 -22.30
CA MET A 277 -14.63 -23.33 -21.97
C MET A 277 -14.51 -23.51 -20.45
N PRO A 278 -15.05 -24.61 -19.88
CA PRO A 278 -15.14 -24.80 -18.43
C PRO A 278 -13.78 -24.91 -17.72
N GLN A 279 -12.71 -25.22 -18.45
CA GLN A 279 -11.33 -25.26 -17.94
C GLN A 279 -10.66 -23.89 -17.85
N LYS A 280 -11.16 -22.89 -18.58
CA LYS A 280 -10.54 -21.57 -18.69
C LYS A 280 -10.94 -20.70 -17.49
N LYS A 281 -9.96 -20.42 -16.61
CA LYS A 281 -10.08 -19.43 -15.54
C LYS A 281 -9.20 -18.22 -15.86
N ASN A 282 -9.81 -17.04 -15.84
CA ASN A 282 -9.11 -15.79 -16.05
C ASN A 282 -8.68 -15.20 -14.69
N PRO A 283 -7.44 -14.71 -14.57
CA PRO A 283 -6.93 -14.13 -13.33
C PRO A 283 -7.36 -12.66 -13.14
N ASP A 284 -8.65 -12.35 -13.35
CA ASP A 284 -9.18 -10.96 -13.36
C ASP A 284 -8.81 -10.18 -12.09
N SER A 285 -8.84 -10.82 -10.92
CA SER A 285 -8.44 -10.19 -9.67
C SER A 285 -6.99 -9.67 -9.73
N LEU A 286 -6.06 -10.50 -10.21
CA LEU A 286 -4.64 -10.16 -10.37
C LEU A 286 -4.42 -9.12 -11.47
N GLU A 287 -5.16 -9.21 -12.58
CA GLU A 287 -5.09 -8.21 -13.65
C GLU A 287 -5.56 -6.84 -13.17
N LEU A 288 -6.62 -6.78 -12.36
CA LEU A 288 -7.10 -5.55 -11.74
C LEU A 288 -6.09 -5.00 -10.71
N LEU A 289 -5.47 -5.85 -9.88
CA LEU A 289 -4.40 -5.43 -8.97
C LEU A 289 -3.24 -4.79 -9.73
N ARG A 290 -2.77 -5.44 -10.80
CA ARG A 290 -1.72 -4.92 -11.68
C ARG A 290 -2.13 -3.60 -12.35
N GLY A 291 -3.34 -3.51 -12.89
CA GLY A 291 -3.84 -2.30 -13.56
C GLY A 291 -4.01 -1.11 -12.61
N LYS A 292 -4.46 -1.36 -11.37
CA LYS A 292 -4.64 -0.31 -10.34
C LYS A 292 -3.33 0.33 -9.90
N SER A 293 -2.18 -0.34 -10.05
CA SER A 293 -0.87 0.26 -9.75
C SER A 293 -0.59 1.52 -10.57
N GLY A 294 -0.93 1.53 -11.87
CA GLY A 294 -0.75 2.70 -12.73
C GLY A 294 -1.68 3.86 -12.37
N ARG A 295 -2.89 3.57 -11.89
CA ARG A 295 -3.84 4.58 -11.42
C ARG A 295 -3.30 5.32 -10.18
N VAL A 296 -2.85 4.58 -9.18
CA VAL A 296 -2.31 5.14 -7.93
C VAL A 296 -1.06 5.98 -8.20
N PHE A 297 -0.19 5.54 -9.11
CA PHE A 297 0.93 6.35 -9.57
C PHE A 297 0.48 7.68 -10.22
N GLY A 298 -0.59 7.64 -11.02
CA GLY A 298 -1.17 8.83 -11.65
C GLY A 298 -1.68 9.85 -10.64
N GLU A 299 -2.28 9.40 -9.53
CA GLU A 299 -2.74 10.24 -8.42
C GLU A 299 -1.58 10.96 -7.75
N LEU A 300 -0.48 10.24 -7.46
CA LEU A 300 0.75 10.85 -6.96
C LEU A 300 1.32 11.89 -7.93
N ALA A 301 1.48 11.52 -9.20
CA ALA A 301 2.09 12.38 -10.20
C ALA A 301 1.26 13.66 -10.44
N GLY A 302 -0.06 13.52 -10.49
CA GLY A 302 -1.00 14.63 -10.63
C GLY A 302 -0.91 15.58 -9.45
N PHE A 303 -1.04 15.07 -8.22
CA PHE A 303 -1.02 15.91 -7.02
C PHE A 303 0.32 16.63 -6.81
N LEU A 304 1.45 15.94 -7.03
CA LEU A 304 2.78 16.56 -7.01
C LEU A 304 2.88 17.75 -7.97
N MET A 305 2.24 17.67 -9.14
CA MET A 305 2.22 18.76 -10.10
C MET A 305 1.29 19.90 -9.66
N SER A 306 0.14 19.60 -9.03
CA SER A 306 -0.79 20.60 -8.50
C SER A 306 -0.14 21.50 -7.43
N ILE A 307 0.73 20.94 -6.59
CA ILE A 307 1.39 21.72 -5.52
C ILE A 307 2.73 22.34 -5.93
N LYS A 308 3.22 22.04 -7.14
CA LYS A 308 4.50 22.54 -7.62
C LYS A 308 4.48 24.07 -7.77
N SER A 309 5.35 24.74 -7.04
CA SER A 309 5.60 26.19 -7.14
C SER A 309 4.40 27.08 -6.78
N ILE A 310 3.44 26.57 -6.00
CA ILE A 310 2.41 27.41 -5.39
C ILE A 310 3.09 28.41 -4.41
N PRO A 311 2.73 29.70 -4.43
CA PRO A 311 3.35 30.69 -3.55
C PRO A 311 2.92 30.44 -2.10
N SER A 312 3.69 30.90 -1.11
CA SER A 312 3.20 30.90 0.27
C SER A 312 1.92 31.76 0.38
N THR A 313 0.90 31.36 1.14
CA THR A 313 0.86 30.27 2.13
C THR A 313 -0.17 29.20 1.77
N TYR A 314 -1.44 29.36 2.16
CA TYR A 314 -2.54 28.51 1.68
C TYR A 314 -3.05 29.05 0.34
N ASN A 315 -3.25 28.17 -0.64
CA ASN A 315 -3.87 28.48 -1.92
C ASN A 315 -4.96 27.45 -2.21
N LYS A 316 -5.96 27.83 -3.00
CA LYS A 316 -7.12 26.98 -3.30
C LYS A 316 -6.73 25.71 -4.06
N ASP A 317 -5.60 25.73 -4.77
CA ASP A 317 -4.96 24.57 -5.41
C ASP A 317 -4.80 23.39 -4.42
N MET A 318 -4.58 23.66 -3.13
CA MET A 318 -4.47 22.63 -2.09
C MET A 318 -5.79 21.90 -1.78
N GLN A 319 -6.90 22.26 -2.43
CA GLN A 319 -8.15 21.50 -2.35
C GLN A 319 -8.06 20.17 -3.12
N GLU A 320 -7.17 20.09 -4.11
CA GLU A 320 -6.88 18.89 -4.93
C GLU A 320 -6.12 17.78 -4.18
N ASP A 321 -5.90 17.93 -2.86
CA ASP A 321 -5.24 16.93 -2.02
C ASP A 321 -6.15 15.74 -1.66
N LYS A 322 -7.48 15.95 -1.65
CA LYS A 322 -8.47 15.00 -1.11
C LYS A 322 -8.77 13.87 -2.07
N GLU A 323 -9.28 14.19 -3.26
CA GLU A 323 -9.75 13.20 -4.23
C GLU A 323 -8.68 12.15 -4.60
N PRO A 324 -7.45 12.53 -5.02
CA PRO A 324 -6.41 11.54 -5.34
C PRO A 324 -6.01 10.72 -4.11
N LEU A 325 -5.95 11.33 -2.93
CA LEU A 325 -5.57 10.62 -1.70
C LEU A 325 -6.64 9.62 -1.26
N PHE A 326 -7.91 10.02 -1.27
CA PHE A 326 -9.03 9.17 -0.87
C PHE A 326 -9.17 7.97 -1.81
N ASP A 327 -9.01 8.18 -3.12
CA ASP A 327 -9.02 7.06 -4.05
C ASP A 327 -7.82 6.13 -3.85
N ALA A 328 -6.60 6.67 -3.69
CA ALA A 328 -5.41 5.88 -3.48
C ALA A 328 -5.53 4.99 -2.23
N LEU A 329 -5.96 5.56 -1.09
CA LEU A 329 -6.12 4.83 0.16
C LEU A 329 -7.16 3.70 0.02
N THR A 330 -8.33 4.02 -0.55
CA THR A 330 -9.40 3.02 -0.80
C THR A 330 -8.93 1.94 -1.76
N THR A 331 -8.22 2.32 -2.82
CA THR A 331 -7.69 1.40 -3.82
C THR A 331 -6.66 0.45 -3.22
N VAL A 332 -5.75 0.95 -2.37
CA VAL A 332 -4.75 0.14 -1.67
C VAL A 332 -5.42 -0.82 -0.68
N GLU A 333 -6.32 -0.33 0.17
CA GLU A 333 -7.07 -1.17 1.12
C GLU A 333 -7.75 -2.35 0.42
N HIS A 334 -8.54 -2.07 -0.62
CA HIS A 334 -9.21 -3.11 -1.40
C HIS A 334 -8.21 -4.05 -2.09
N SER A 335 -7.09 -3.52 -2.58
CA SER A 335 -6.06 -4.34 -3.25
C SER A 335 -5.40 -5.32 -2.28
N ILE A 336 -5.15 -4.91 -1.04
CA ILE A 336 -4.62 -5.79 0.01
C ILE A 336 -5.63 -6.89 0.34
N LEU A 337 -6.91 -6.54 0.52
CA LEU A 337 -7.96 -7.52 0.81
C LEU A 337 -8.13 -8.55 -0.32
N ILE A 338 -8.08 -8.11 -1.58
CA ILE A 338 -8.13 -8.99 -2.75
C ILE A 338 -6.88 -9.87 -2.84
N ALA A 339 -5.68 -9.31 -2.69
CA ALA A 339 -4.43 -10.08 -2.70
C ALA A 339 -4.41 -11.14 -1.60
N THR A 340 -4.89 -10.78 -0.40
CA THR A 340 -5.06 -11.69 0.75
C THR A 340 -6.03 -12.83 0.42
N GLY A 341 -7.17 -12.51 -0.19
CA GLY A 341 -8.15 -13.49 -0.66
C GLY A 341 -7.58 -14.46 -1.70
N VAL A 342 -6.86 -13.93 -2.70
CA VAL A 342 -6.22 -14.73 -3.75
C VAL A 342 -5.18 -15.68 -3.14
N ILE A 343 -4.23 -15.15 -2.36
CA ILE A 343 -3.15 -15.97 -1.81
C ILE A 343 -3.65 -16.96 -0.78
N SER A 344 -4.67 -16.64 0.02
CA SER A 344 -5.22 -17.58 1.00
C SER A 344 -5.96 -18.77 0.37
N THR A 345 -6.48 -18.62 -0.86
CA THR A 345 -7.38 -19.62 -1.47
C THR A 345 -6.88 -20.29 -2.73
N LEU A 346 -5.82 -19.76 -3.37
CA LEU A 346 -5.24 -20.42 -4.54
C LEU A 346 -4.67 -21.79 -4.17
N ASN A 347 -4.77 -22.74 -5.09
CA ASN A 347 -4.17 -24.06 -4.95
C ASN A 347 -2.88 -24.13 -5.76
N ILE A 348 -1.82 -24.70 -5.19
CA ILE A 348 -0.60 -25.01 -5.93
C ILE A 348 -0.71 -26.40 -6.58
N ASN A 349 -0.03 -26.57 -7.72
CA ASN A 349 0.22 -27.85 -8.34
C ASN A 349 1.70 -28.20 -8.19
N ALA A 350 2.06 -28.79 -7.05
CA ALA A 350 3.42 -29.16 -6.72
C ALA A 350 4.04 -30.14 -7.74
N GLU A 351 3.22 -31.01 -8.34
CA GLU A 351 3.66 -31.93 -9.39
C GLU A 351 4.08 -31.17 -10.66
N ASN A 352 3.28 -30.20 -11.11
CA ASN A 352 3.65 -29.37 -12.27
C ASN A 352 4.89 -28.52 -11.99
N MET A 353 5.02 -27.95 -10.78
CA MET A 353 6.22 -27.21 -10.37
C MET A 353 7.47 -28.10 -10.40
N GLN A 354 7.37 -29.33 -9.88
CA GLN A 354 8.45 -30.31 -9.90
C GLN A 354 8.80 -30.75 -11.34
N ASN A 355 7.80 -31.03 -12.17
CA ASN A 355 7.98 -31.44 -13.57
C ASN A 355 8.59 -30.34 -14.45
N ALA A 356 8.51 -29.08 -14.02
CA ALA A 356 9.15 -27.97 -14.72
C ALA A 356 10.64 -27.82 -14.41
N LEU A 357 11.18 -28.57 -13.44
CA LEU A 357 12.62 -28.64 -13.18
C LEU A 357 13.30 -29.50 -14.24
N THR A 358 14.39 -29.00 -14.81
CA THR A 358 15.20 -29.72 -15.81
C THR A 358 16.62 -29.90 -15.30
N MET A 359 17.25 -31.01 -15.66
CA MET A 359 18.59 -31.34 -15.15
C MET A 359 19.66 -30.34 -15.59
N ASP A 360 19.47 -29.65 -16.71
CA ASP A 360 20.37 -28.58 -17.17
C ASP A 360 20.45 -27.40 -16.19
N MET A 361 19.43 -27.20 -15.34
CA MET A 361 19.46 -26.19 -14.28
C MET A 361 20.56 -26.47 -13.24
N LEU A 362 21.00 -27.73 -13.14
CA LEU A 362 22.04 -28.18 -12.22
C LEU A 362 23.45 -28.11 -12.83
N ALA A 363 23.60 -27.54 -14.03
CA ALA A 363 24.92 -27.24 -14.59
C ALA A 363 25.74 -26.33 -13.66
N THR A 364 25.09 -25.36 -13.01
CA THR A 364 25.80 -24.53 -12.01
C THR A 364 26.23 -25.36 -10.80
N ASP A 365 25.40 -26.30 -10.34
CA ASP A 365 25.73 -27.18 -9.22
C ASP A 365 26.87 -28.17 -9.57
N LEU A 366 27.01 -28.55 -10.84
CA LEU A 366 28.16 -29.29 -11.38
C LEU A 366 29.44 -28.44 -11.37
N ALA A 367 29.34 -27.15 -11.74
CA ALA A 367 30.47 -26.23 -11.63
C ALA A 367 30.89 -26.04 -10.15
N ASP A 368 29.92 -25.92 -9.23
CA ASP A 368 30.18 -25.80 -7.78
C ASP A 368 30.83 -27.05 -7.19
N TYR A 369 30.51 -28.24 -7.70
CA TYR A 369 31.17 -29.48 -7.33
C TYR A 369 32.69 -29.41 -7.57
N LEU A 370 33.11 -28.93 -8.75
CA LEU A 370 34.54 -28.76 -9.05
C LEU A 370 35.18 -27.62 -8.25
N VAL A 371 34.45 -26.55 -7.95
CA VAL A 371 34.94 -25.47 -7.07
C VAL A 371 35.28 -26.03 -5.68
N ARG A 372 34.44 -26.92 -5.15
CA ARG A 372 34.69 -27.59 -3.86
C ARG A 372 35.92 -28.51 -3.89
N LYS A 373 36.35 -28.95 -5.07
CA LYS A 373 37.61 -29.67 -5.29
C LYS A 373 38.82 -28.76 -5.53
N GLY A 374 38.65 -27.44 -5.43
CA GLY A 374 39.73 -26.45 -5.56
C GLY A 374 39.93 -25.91 -6.97
N VAL A 375 39.05 -26.24 -7.92
CA VAL A 375 39.13 -25.71 -9.30
C VAL A 375 38.64 -24.26 -9.33
N PRO A 376 39.37 -23.32 -9.96
CA PRO A 376 38.91 -21.94 -10.10
C PRO A 376 37.56 -21.83 -10.82
N PHE A 377 36.64 -21.00 -10.34
CA PHE A 377 35.27 -20.91 -10.87
C PHE A 377 35.17 -20.63 -12.38
N ARG A 378 36.07 -19.81 -12.95
CA ARG A 378 36.08 -19.55 -14.40
C ARG A 378 36.35 -20.82 -15.22
N GLU A 379 37.16 -21.71 -14.68
CA GLU A 379 37.50 -22.99 -15.29
C GLU A 379 36.33 -23.97 -15.12
N THR A 380 35.71 -24.04 -13.95
CA THR A 380 34.55 -24.93 -13.72
C THR A 380 33.34 -24.55 -14.56
N HIS A 381 33.11 -23.26 -14.80
CA HIS A 381 32.06 -22.79 -15.70
C HIS A 381 32.32 -23.24 -17.15
N HIS A 382 33.57 -23.20 -17.62
CA HIS A 382 33.92 -23.72 -18.94
C HIS A 382 33.69 -25.22 -19.02
N ILE A 383 34.17 -25.98 -18.03
CA ILE A 383 34.02 -27.43 -17.96
C ILE A 383 32.55 -27.83 -17.93
N SER A 384 31.74 -27.18 -17.08
CA SER A 384 30.29 -27.44 -17.05
C SER A 384 29.61 -27.09 -18.37
N GLY A 385 30.04 -26.02 -19.05
CA GLY A 385 29.54 -25.68 -20.38
C GLY A 385 29.89 -26.74 -21.43
N GLU A 386 31.07 -27.34 -21.34
CA GLU A 386 31.46 -28.47 -22.19
C GLU A 386 30.63 -29.72 -21.92
N CYS A 387 30.28 -30.01 -20.66
CA CYS A 387 29.35 -31.08 -20.32
C CYS A 387 27.96 -30.84 -20.93
N VAL A 388 27.42 -29.62 -20.81
CA VAL A 388 26.14 -29.25 -21.45
C VAL A 388 26.21 -29.46 -22.96
N ARG A 389 27.24 -28.91 -23.62
CA ARG A 389 27.44 -29.06 -25.07
C ARG A 389 27.56 -30.52 -25.48
N LYS A 390 28.30 -31.34 -24.73
CA LYS A 390 28.48 -32.77 -25.00
C LYS A 390 27.16 -33.53 -24.94
N ALA A 391 26.31 -33.23 -23.95
CA ALA A 391 24.99 -33.84 -23.82
C ALA A 391 24.07 -33.46 -25.00
N GLU A 392 24.10 -32.19 -25.42
CA GLU A 392 23.36 -31.71 -26.60
C GLU A 392 23.84 -32.36 -27.91
N GLU A 393 25.16 -32.44 -28.12
CA GLU A 393 25.77 -33.04 -29.32
C GLU A 393 25.41 -34.53 -29.47
N GLU A 394 25.24 -35.25 -28.35
CA GLU A 394 24.82 -36.65 -28.33
C GLU A 394 23.30 -36.84 -28.36
N GLY A 395 22.53 -35.75 -28.37
CA GLY A 395 21.07 -35.80 -28.38
C GLY A 395 20.47 -36.40 -27.10
N LEU A 396 21.17 -36.26 -25.97
CA LEU A 396 20.70 -36.74 -24.67
C LEU A 396 19.57 -35.87 -24.12
N SER A 397 18.75 -36.43 -23.24
CA SER A 397 17.63 -35.70 -22.63
C SER A 397 18.04 -34.69 -21.54
N GLY A 398 19.33 -34.63 -21.19
CA GLY A 398 19.87 -33.76 -20.14
C GLY A 398 21.31 -34.13 -19.78
N ILE A 399 22.00 -33.20 -19.11
CA ILE A 399 23.39 -33.38 -18.67
C ILE A 399 23.60 -34.55 -17.70
N ASP A 400 22.56 -34.96 -16.97
CA ASP A 400 22.56 -36.11 -16.06
C ASP A 400 22.64 -37.47 -16.78
N LYS A 401 22.55 -37.50 -18.11
CA LYS A 401 22.65 -38.72 -18.92
C LYS A 401 24.04 -39.02 -19.43
N LEU A 402 25.00 -38.10 -19.23
CA LEU A 402 26.40 -38.41 -19.47
C LEU A 402 26.87 -39.50 -18.52
N SER A 403 27.59 -40.48 -19.05
CA SER A 403 28.24 -41.50 -18.24
C SER A 403 29.41 -40.90 -17.45
N PHE A 404 29.79 -41.58 -16.36
CA PHE A 404 30.97 -41.17 -15.58
C PHE A 404 32.24 -41.08 -16.45
N ASP A 405 32.42 -42.01 -17.38
CA ASP A 405 33.57 -42.00 -18.29
C ASP A 405 33.55 -40.75 -19.19
N GLN A 406 32.38 -40.32 -19.67
CA GLN A 406 32.25 -39.08 -20.45
C GLN A 406 32.54 -37.83 -19.62
N PHE A 407 32.10 -37.77 -18.35
CA PHE A 407 32.50 -36.68 -17.46
C PHE A 407 34.02 -36.67 -17.28
N LYS A 408 34.62 -37.83 -17.05
CA LYS A 408 36.07 -37.98 -16.83
C LYS A 408 36.90 -37.66 -18.07
N GLU A 409 36.36 -37.91 -19.27
CA GLU A 409 36.97 -37.50 -20.55
C GLU A 409 37.01 -35.97 -20.71
N ILE A 410 36.00 -35.27 -20.19
CA ILE A 410 35.97 -33.80 -20.19
C ILE A 410 36.95 -33.26 -19.14
N ASP A 411 36.93 -33.81 -17.93
CA ASP A 411 37.86 -33.41 -16.86
C ASP A 411 38.19 -34.55 -15.89
N GLU A 412 39.48 -34.80 -15.67
CA GLU A 412 39.96 -35.90 -14.81
C GLU A 412 39.57 -35.77 -13.33
N ARG A 413 39.17 -34.57 -12.89
CA ARG A 413 38.82 -34.27 -11.49
C ARG A 413 37.38 -34.66 -11.13
N PHE A 414 36.58 -35.11 -12.10
CA PHE A 414 35.29 -35.74 -11.80
C PHE A 414 35.50 -37.12 -11.16
N ASP A 415 34.81 -37.37 -10.04
CA ASP A 415 34.75 -38.67 -9.36
C ASP A 415 33.35 -39.28 -9.49
N THR A 416 33.19 -40.53 -9.03
CA THR A 416 31.94 -41.29 -9.17
C THR A 416 30.74 -40.64 -8.48
N ASP A 417 30.98 -39.74 -7.52
CA ASP A 417 29.97 -38.95 -6.81
C ASP A 417 29.47 -37.73 -7.61
N VAL A 418 29.98 -37.50 -8.84
CA VAL A 418 29.49 -36.43 -9.72
C VAL A 418 27.98 -36.56 -9.97
N MET A 419 27.45 -37.78 -10.01
CA MET A 419 26.02 -37.99 -10.25
C MET A 419 25.15 -37.46 -9.11
N ASP A 420 25.71 -37.31 -7.90
CA ASP A 420 25.01 -36.74 -6.74
C ASP A 420 24.76 -35.23 -6.90
N THR A 421 25.32 -34.58 -7.93
CA THR A 421 24.98 -33.18 -8.27
C THR A 421 23.61 -33.06 -8.92
N PHE A 422 23.07 -34.15 -9.50
CA PHE A 422 21.81 -34.15 -10.25
C PHE A 422 20.59 -34.45 -9.36
N ASP A 423 20.52 -33.79 -8.21
CA ASP A 423 19.42 -33.85 -7.25
C ASP A 423 18.95 -32.43 -6.89
N PHE A 424 17.68 -32.13 -7.18
CA PHE A 424 17.10 -30.81 -6.94
C PHE A 424 16.99 -30.45 -5.45
N GLU A 425 16.74 -31.43 -4.58
CA GLU A 425 16.68 -31.21 -3.13
C GLU A 425 18.07 -30.89 -2.58
N VAL A 426 19.10 -31.62 -3.03
CA VAL A 426 20.50 -31.32 -2.68
C VAL A 426 20.90 -29.93 -3.18
N SER A 427 20.48 -29.55 -4.38
CA SER A 427 20.71 -28.22 -4.93
C SER A 427 20.15 -27.13 -4.02
N VAL A 428 18.87 -27.19 -3.65
CA VAL A 428 18.28 -26.16 -2.79
C VAL A 428 18.89 -26.16 -1.38
N GLU A 429 19.19 -27.32 -0.81
CA GLU A 429 19.75 -27.42 0.55
C GLU A 429 21.18 -26.91 0.66
N ARG A 430 21.96 -26.89 -0.43
CA ARG A 430 23.31 -26.26 -0.44
C ARG A 430 23.28 -24.74 -0.33
N ARG A 431 22.12 -24.11 -0.57
CA ARG A 431 21.94 -22.64 -0.54
C ARG A 431 21.43 -22.22 0.85
N ASP A 432 22.22 -22.55 1.89
CA ASP A 432 21.86 -22.44 3.31
C ASP A 432 22.31 -21.15 4.01
N ALA A 433 23.04 -20.29 3.29
CA ALA A 433 23.36 -18.95 3.75
C ALA A 433 22.08 -18.13 4.04
N ILE A 434 22.20 -17.10 4.87
CA ILE A 434 21.07 -16.19 5.18
C ILE A 434 20.52 -15.60 3.87
N GLY A 435 19.21 -15.73 3.68
CA GLY A 435 18.53 -15.32 2.45
C GLY A 435 18.57 -16.35 1.31
N GLY A 436 19.15 -17.52 1.55
CA GLY A 436 19.14 -18.64 0.60
C GLY A 436 17.84 -19.44 0.61
N THR A 437 17.72 -20.38 -0.33
CA THR A 437 16.50 -21.18 -0.55
C THR A 437 16.49 -22.52 0.21
N ALA A 438 17.54 -22.86 0.96
CA ALA A 438 17.52 -24.06 1.80
C ALA A 438 16.39 -23.96 2.83
N LYS A 439 15.85 -25.11 3.25
CA LYS A 439 14.76 -25.17 4.23
C LYS A 439 15.13 -24.43 5.53
N SER A 440 16.36 -24.63 6.01
CA SER A 440 16.87 -23.99 7.22
C SER A 440 16.95 -22.46 7.10
N ALA A 441 17.35 -21.94 5.92
CA ALA A 441 17.45 -20.52 5.65
C ALA A 441 16.07 -19.86 5.51
N VAL A 442 15.15 -20.49 4.77
CA VAL A 442 13.78 -19.99 4.59
C VAL A 442 13.03 -19.97 5.91
N LEU A 443 13.10 -21.03 6.74
CA LEU A 443 12.44 -21.02 8.06
C LEU A 443 12.98 -19.92 8.98
N LYS A 444 14.29 -19.65 8.96
CA LYS A 444 14.87 -18.51 9.69
C LYS A 444 14.34 -17.17 9.18
N GLN A 445 14.22 -17.01 7.87
CA GLN A 445 13.66 -15.80 7.26
C GLN A 445 12.20 -15.60 7.66
N LEU A 446 11.37 -16.65 7.58
CA LEU A 446 9.96 -16.59 7.97
C LEU A 446 9.80 -16.23 9.45
N GLN A 447 10.61 -16.80 10.34
CA GLN A 447 10.60 -16.42 11.76
C GLN A 447 10.99 -14.95 11.97
N SER A 448 12.05 -14.48 11.31
CA SER A 448 12.47 -13.07 11.42
C SER A 448 11.41 -12.09 10.91
N LEU A 449 10.66 -12.46 9.87
CA LEU A 449 9.56 -11.64 9.35
C LEU A 449 8.39 -11.61 10.34
N LYS A 450 8.01 -12.76 10.92
CA LYS A 450 6.99 -12.83 11.98
C LYS A 450 7.35 -11.99 13.20
N ASP A 451 8.61 -12.03 13.62
CA ASP A 451 9.10 -11.24 14.75
C ASP A 451 9.08 -9.73 14.45
N SER A 452 9.09 -9.33 13.17
CA SER A 452 9.01 -7.92 12.76
C SER A 452 7.58 -7.38 12.67
N LEU A 453 6.57 -8.26 12.69
CA LEU A 453 5.14 -7.90 12.64
C LEU A 453 4.52 -7.78 14.04
N ASN A 454 5.16 -8.34 15.07
CA ASN A 454 4.77 -8.21 16.48
C ASN A 454 5.49 -7.03 17.13
#